data_AF-A0A1Q5S6N3-F1
#
_entry.id   AF-A0A1Q5S6N3-F1
#
_cell.length_a   1.000
_cell.length_b   1.000
_cell.length_c   1.000
_cell.angle_alpha   90.00
_cell.angle_beta   90.00
_cell.angle_gamma   90.00
#
_symmetry.space_group_name_H-M   'P 1'
#
loop_
_entity.id
_entity.type
_entity.pdbx_description
1 polymer ?
#
loop_
_entity_poly.entity_id
_entity_poly.type
_entity_poly.pdbx_seq_one_letter_code
_entity_poly.pdbx_strand_id
1 'polypeptide(L)' 'MPDIEITDECRALIAAEFPSDDTGQRLASGKWQIPIDEQTWQRLHKIRRPGESISDCIIRVIIITQHKRGLL' A
#
# COMPACT_ATOMS: atom_id res chain seq x y z
N MET A 1 -12.78 8.57 3.95
CA MET A 1 -11.66 7.65 3.70
C MET A 1 -11.62 7.48 2.20
N PRO A 2 -10.57 7.95 1.51
CA PRO A 2 -10.38 7.65 0.11
C PRO A 2 -10.13 6.15 -0.08
N ASP A 3 -10.51 5.64 -1.25
CA ASP A 3 -10.16 4.29 -1.66
C ASP A 3 -9.01 4.34 -2.66
N ILE A 4 -8.11 3.37 -2.56
CA ILE A 4 -6.99 3.23 -3.48
C ILE A 4 -7.01 1.87 -4.16
N GLU A 5 -6.59 1.83 -5.42
CA GLU A 5 -6.38 0.58 -6.15
C GLU A 5 -4.94 0.10 -6.00
N ILE A 6 -4.75 -1.11 -5.50
CA ILE A 6 -3.44 -1.75 -5.34
C ILE A 6 -3.38 -3.10 -6.04
N THR A 7 -2.16 -3.57 -6.33
CA THR A 7 -1.94 -4.89 -6.93
C THR A 7 -1.96 -6.01 -5.89
N ASP A 8 -1.96 -7.26 -6.35
CA ASP A 8 -1.89 -8.43 -5.46
C ASP A 8 -0.63 -8.46 -4.62
N GLU A 9 0.52 -8.13 -5.21
CA GLU A 9 1.81 -8.13 -4.51
C GLU A 9 1.83 -7.07 -3.41
N CYS A 10 1.28 -5.89 -3.71
CA CYS A 10 1.15 -4.82 -2.73
C CYS A 10 0.23 -5.24 -1.57
N ARG A 11 -0.92 -5.84 -1.87
CA ARG A 11 -1.86 -6.32 -0.84
C ARG A 11 -1.23 -7.40 0.03
N ALA A 12 -0.55 -8.38 -0.57
CA ALA A 12 0.12 -9.45 0.16
C ALA A 12 1.19 -8.89 1.13
N LEU A 13 1.94 -7.87 0.69
CA LEU A 13 2.94 -7.21 1.54
C LEU A 13 2.29 -6.42 2.69
N ILE A 14 1.19 -5.69 2.43
CA ILE A 14 0.43 -5.00 3.48
C ILE A 14 -0.08 -6.00 4.50
N ALA A 15 -0.69 -7.11 4.07
CA ALA A 15 -1.24 -8.13 4.96
C ALA A 15 -0.16 -8.82 5.82
N ALA A 16 1.07 -8.94 5.29
CA ALA A 16 2.21 -9.48 6.05
C ALA A 16 2.75 -8.49 7.10
N GLU A 17 2.74 -7.18 6.81
CA GLU A 17 3.28 -6.14 7.70
C GLU A 17 2.25 -5.65 8.73
N PHE A 18 0.98 -5.60 8.35
CA PHE A 18 -0.11 -5.08 9.14
C PHE A 18 -1.19 -6.16 9.26
N PRO A 19 -1.28 -6.87 10.41
CA PRO A 19 -2.36 -7.80 10.66
C PRO A 19 -3.66 -7.00 10.85
N SER A 20 -4.30 -6.63 9.74
CA SER A 20 -5.57 -5.91 9.70
C SER A 20 -6.68 -6.81 9.20
N ASP A 21 -7.91 -6.56 9.66
CA ASP A 21 -9.11 -7.14 9.04
C ASP A 21 -9.16 -6.76 7.56
N ASP A 22 -9.24 -7.78 6.71
CA ASP A 22 -9.13 -7.71 5.27
C ASP A 22 -10.38 -7.02 4.66
N THR A 23 -10.37 -5.69 4.62
CA THR A 23 -11.49 -4.85 4.16
C THR A 23 -11.42 -4.52 2.67
N GLY A 24 -10.50 -5.14 1.93
CA GLY A 24 -10.33 -4.90 0.49
C GLY A 24 -11.37 -5.60 -0.38
N GLN A 25 -11.80 -4.93 -1.45
CA GLN A 25 -12.65 -5.51 -2.49
C GLN A 25 -11.85 -5.79 -3.77
N ARG A 26 -11.96 -7.01 -4.31
CA ARG A 26 -11.38 -7.34 -5.62
C ARG A 26 -12.21 -6.71 -6.74
N LEU A 27 -11.57 -5.94 -7.62
CA LEU A 27 -12.19 -5.32 -8.78
C LEU A 27 -12.09 -6.22 -10.01
N ALA A 28 -12.97 -6.00 -10.99
CA ALA A 28 -12.97 -6.71 -12.27
C ALA A 28 -11.67 -6.49 -13.09
N SER A 29 -10.95 -5.39 -12.82
CA SER A 29 -9.64 -5.10 -13.40
C SER A 29 -8.52 -6.02 -12.89
N GLY A 30 -8.78 -6.84 -11.88
CA GLY A 30 -7.77 -7.67 -11.22
C GLY A 30 -6.95 -6.93 -10.16
N LYS A 31 -7.30 -5.68 -9.80
CA LYS A 31 -6.73 -4.96 -8.66
C LYS A 31 -7.61 -5.09 -7.42
N TRP A 32 -7.06 -4.72 -6.26
CA TRP A 32 -7.80 -4.57 -5.02
C TRP A 32 -8.10 -3.11 -4.75
N GLN A 33 -9.34 -2.80 -4.41
CA GLN A 33 -9.73 -1.53 -3.82
C GLN A 33 -9.64 -1.68 -2.30
N ILE A 34 -8.86 -0.82 -1.65
CA ILE A 34 -8.77 -0.80 -0.18
C ILE A 34 -9.07 0.61 0.36
N PRO A 35 -9.77 0.71 1.49
CA PRO A 35 -9.93 1.98 2.18
C PRO A 35 -8.60 2.39 2.80
N ILE A 36 -8.27 3.67 2.72
CA ILE A 36 -7.12 4.24 3.42
C ILE A 36 -7.55 5.48 4.20
N ASP A 37 -6.95 5.70 5.37
CA ASP A 37 -7.19 6.94 6.10
C ASP A 37 -6.57 8.13 5.36
N GLU A 38 -7.16 9.32 5.55
CA GLU A 38 -6.75 10.52 4.84
C GLU A 38 -5.30 10.91 5.17
N GLN A 39 -4.84 10.69 6.40
CA GLN A 39 -3.47 11.04 6.79
C GLN A 39 -2.45 10.18 6.04
N THR A 40 -2.68 8.87 5.96
CA THR A 40 -1.81 7.96 5.21
C THR A 40 -1.86 8.26 3.72
N TRP A 41 -3.04 8.55 3.16
CA TRP A 41 -3.19 8.98 1.77
C TRP A 41 -2.33 10.20 1.43
N GLN A 42 -2.43 11.27 2.23
CA GLN A 42 -1.66 12.50 2.04
C GLN A 42 -0.15 12.24 2.15
N ARG A 43 0.28 11.38 3.10
CA ARG A 43 1.69 10.99 3.24
C ARG A 43 2.20 10.24 2.02
N LEU A 44 1.44 9.26 1.52
CA LEU A 44 1.79 8.52 0.31
C LEU A 44 1.89 9.44 -0.90
N HIS A 45 0.94 10.37 -1.06
CA HIS A 45 0.97 11.36 -2.14
C HIS A 45 2.22 12.26 -2.07
N LYS A 46 2.61 12.69 -0.87
CA LYS A 46 3.79 13.54 -0.69
C LYS A 46 5.11 12.85 -1.03
N ILE A 47 5.22 11.55 -0.75
CA ILE A 47 6.48 10.78 -0.94
C ILE A 47 6.51 9.97 -2.24
N ARG A 48 5.41 9.97 -3.00
CA ARG A 48 5.31 9.30 -4.29
C ARG A 48 6.20 10.00 -5.30
N ARG A 49 7.00 9.21 -6.02
CA ARG A 49 7.90 9.71 -7.06
C ARG A 49 7.13 9.98 -8.36
N PRO A 50 7.60 10.88 -9.23
CA PRO A 50 6.98 11.12 -10.53
C PRO A 50 6.86 9.81 -11.33
N GLY A 51 5.65 9.48 -11.80
CA GLY A 51 5.36 8.26 -12.56
C GLY A 51 5.27 6.96 -11.74
N GLU A 52 5.59 6.97 -10.45
CA GLU A 52 5.47 5.79 -9.57
C GLU A 52 4.00 5.44 -9.38
N SER A 53 3.63 4.16 -9.36
CA SER A 53 2.25 3.76 -9.01
C SER A 53 2.04 3.89 -7.48
N ILE A 54 0.78 3.88 -7.03
CA ILE A 54 0.52 3.87 -5.59
C ILE A 54 1.04 2.57 -4.93
N SER A 55 0.90 1.44 -5.63
CA SER A 55 1.43 0.14 -5.21
C SER A 55 2.95 0.18 -5.03
N ASP A 56 3.69 0.71 -6.01
CA ASP A 56 5.15 0.79 -5.95
C ASP A 56 5.60 1.70 -4.80
N CYS A 57 4.90 2.81 -4.58
CA CYS A 57 5.16 3.71 -3.46
C CYS A 57 5.02 3.00 -2.11
N ILE A 58 3.92 2.26 -1.91
CA ILE A 58 3.66 1.51 -0.68
C ILE A 58 4.71 0.42 -0.47
N ILE A 59 4.97 -0.39 -1.50
CA ILE A 59 5.97 -1.47 -1.45
C ILE A 59 7.33 -0.91 -1.06
N ARG A 60 7.78 0.17 -1.71
CA ARG A 60 9.05 0.83 -1.40
C ARG A 60 9.10 1.31 0.05
N VAL A 61 8.03 1.92 0.55
CA VAL A 61 7.98 2.43 1.94
C VAL A 61 8.07 1.29 2.95
N ILE A 62 7.36 0.19 2.73
CA ILE A 62 7.41 -0.99 3.60
C ILE A 62 8.83 -1.59 3.59
N ILE A 63 9.41 -1.82 2.41
CA ILE A 63 10.77 -2.36 2.29
C ILE A 63 11.81 -1.49 3.01
N ILE A 64 11.78 -0.16 2.79
CA ILE A 64 12.69 0.77 3.48
C ILE A 64 12.50 0.70 5.00
N THR A 65 11.25 0.56 5.45
CA THR A 65 10.92 0.48 6.88
C THR A 65 11.44 -0.82 7.49
N GLN A 66 11.26 -1.95 6.81
CA GLN A 66 11.77 -3.26 7.23
C GLN A 66 13.30 -3.29 7.28
N HIS A 67 13.97 -2.76 6.25
CA HIS A 67 15.43 -2.62 6.25
C HIS A 67 15.93 -1.76 7.43
N LYS A 68 15.24 -0.64 7.74
CA LYS A 68 15.59 0.18 8.92
C LYS A 68 15.38 -0.54 10.26
N ARG A 69 14.53 -1.55 10.29
CA ARG A 69 14.31 -2.41 11.47
C ARG A 69 15.27 -3.61 11.52
N GLY A 70 16.11 -3.82 10.50
CA GLY A 70 17.00 -4.98 10.41
C GLY A 70 16.28 -6.29 10.08
N LEU A 71 15.11 -6.22 9.44
CA LEU A 71 14.30 -7.38 9.06
C LEU A 71 14.53 -7.83 7.62
N LEU A 72 15.30 -7.06 6.85
CA LEU A 72 15.77 -7.32 5.50
C LEU A 72 17.24 -6.90 5.38
#